data_AF-A0A263DZ83-F1
#
_entry.id   AF-A0A263DZ83-F1
#
_cell.length_a   1.000
_cell.length_b   1.000
_cell.length_c   1.000
_cell.angle_alpha   90.00
_cell.angle_beta   90.00
_cell.angle_gamma   90.00
#
_symmetry.space_group_name_H-M   'P 1'
#
loop_
_entity.id
_entity.type
_entity.pdbx_description
1 polymer ?
#
loop_
_entity_poly.entity_id
_entity_poly.type
_entity_poly.pdbx_seq_one_letter_code
_entity_poly.pdbx_strand_id
1 'polypeptide(L)'
;MVSPVRRPVIVGLARGIGTSTLAAALHATDGALLRPGTAVEADVLLCPADAVSLRNAAALACAPSGPRPVLVLAGTPGPPVAPPRAVHGLTAVLALPHLARWTGRADARGSAGAVLAFPPETLPGDVASYAAALRDLVEALTESGLLRRRTPPPVSRPVAGGLRRGLQPSARPVACSSTSSSTTPSTAATPIVTPPLTRPPLTPARTTTAPAPAWAFPGPEPDDDTLEAGPPPLPAGRAG
;
A
#
# COMPACT_ATOMS: atom_id res chain seq x y z
N MET A 1 -3.75 -12.35 30.99
CA MET A 1 -2.51 -11.95 30.27
C MET A 1 -2.88 -11.60 28.85
N VAL A 2 -2.81 -10.33 28.46
CA VAL A 2 -3.06 -9.91 27.07
C VAL A 2 -1.75 -10.10 26.30
N SER A 3 -1.71 -11.03 25.35
CA SER A 3 -0.54 -11.17 24.48
C SER A 3 -0.44 -9.92 23.59
N PRO A 4 0.70 -9.19 23.57
CA PRO A 4 0.82 -8.00 22.75
C PRO A 4 0.82 -8.40 21.28
N VAL A 5 -0.27 -8.07 20.58
CA VAL A 5 -0.39 -8.19 19.13
C VAL A 5 0.47 -7.09 18.50
N ARG A 6 1.40 -7.42 17.60
CA ARG A 6 2.18 -6.39 16.92
C ARG A 6 1.32 -5.66 15.89
N ARG A 7 1.78 -4.47 15.47
CA ARG A 7 1.23 -3.80 14.28
C ARG A 7 1.68 -4.53 13.02
N PRO A 8 0.77 -4.83 12.07
CA PRO A 8 1.14 -5.44 10.81
C PRO A 8 2.03 -4.51 9.99
N VAL A 9 2.89 -5.07 9.13
CA VAL A 9 3.68 -4.30 8.16
C VAL A 9 3.11 -4.49 6.75
N ILE A 10 2.80 -3.39 6.08
CA ILE A 10 2.18 -3.39 4.74
C ILE A 10 3.17 -2.84 3.73
N VAL A 11 3.41 -3.60 2.65
CA VAL A 11 4.35 -3.24 1.59
C VAL A 11 3.64 -3.26 0.24
N GLY A 12 3.91 -2.27 -0.61
CA GLY A 12 3.34 -2.19 -1.96
C GLY A 12 4.25 -2.76 -3.04
N LEU A 13 3.66 -3.34 -4.09
CA LEU A 13 4.40 -3.82 -5.26
C LEU A 13 4.47 -2.81 -6.41
N ALA A 14 3.60 -1.79 -6.38
CA ALA A 14 3.51 -0.72 -7.37
C ALA A 14 3.23 0.64 -6.69
N ARG A 15 3.52 1.73 -7.41
CA ARG A 15 3.24 3.09 -6.94
C ARG A 15 1.74 3.40 -7.04
N GLY A 16 1.24 4.28 -6.18
CA GLY A 16 -0.12 4.81 -6.28
C GLY A 16 -1.24 3.85 -5.87
N ILE A 17 -0.93 2.62 -5.43
CA ILE A 17 -1.93 1.60 -5.07
C ILE A 17 -2.58 1.81 -3.70
N GLY A 18 -2.21 2.88 -2.98
CA GLY A 18 -2.81 3.20 -1.67
C GLY A 18 -2.21 2.47 -0.47
N THR A 19 -0.93 2.07 -0.50
CA THR A 19 -0.26 1.41 0.64
C THR A 19 -0.39 2.19 1.94
N SER A 20 -0.06 3.48 1.93
CA SER A 20 -0.15 4.32 3.13
C SER A 20 -1.59 4.49 3.62
N THR A 21 -2.56 4.47 2.70
CA THR A 21 -3.99 4.59 3.02
C THR A 21 -4.49 3.32 3.69
N LEU A 22 -4.13 2.15 3.16
CA LEU A 22 -4.42 0.86 3.79
C LEU A 22 -3.71 0.73 5.14
N ALA A 23 -2.45 1.17 5.23
CA ALA A 23 -1.71 1.17 6.49
C ALA A 23 -2.38 2.07 7.54
N ALA A 24 -2.87 3.24 7.14
CA ALA A 24 -3.66 4.09 8.03
C ALA A 24 -4.97 3.41 8.48
N ALA A 25 -5.70 2.77 7.56
CA ALA A 25 -6.95 2.08 7.83
C ALA A 25 -6.82 0.94 8.85
N LEU A 26 -5.68 0.22 8.82
CA LEU A 26 -5.39 -0.90 9.71
C LEU A 26 -4.54 -0.53 10.92
N HIS A 27 -4.23 0.77 11.11
CA HIS A 27 -3.24 1.24 12.09
C HIS A 27 -1.90 0.46 12.01
N ALA A 28 -1.53 0.10 10.80
CA ALA A 28 -0.36 -0.70 10.45
C ALA A 28 0.86 0.19 10.17
N THR A 29 2.03 -0.44 10.06
CA THR A 29 3.27 0.21 9.60
C THR A 29 3.32 0.22 8.08
N ASP A 30 3.53 1.39 7.48
CA ASP A 30 3.79 1.53 6.04
C ASP A 30 5.25 1.17 5.73
N GLY A 31 5.46 0.01 5.12
CA GLY A 31 6.76 -0.49 4.66
C GLY A 31 7.17 0.05 3.28
N ALA A 32 6.41 1.00 2.72
CA ALA A 32 6.64 1.64 1.44
C ALA A 32 6.63 0.66 0.24
N LEU A 33 7.24 1.07 -0.87
CA LEU A 33 7.30 0.32 -2.12
C LEU A 33 8.43 -0.72 -2.10
N LEU A 34 8.11 -1.99 -2.36
CA LEU A 34 9.10 -3.05 -2.53
C LEU A 34 9.91 -2.85 -3.81
N ARG A 35 11.18 -2.47 -3.63
CA ARG A 35 12.11 -2.27 -4.73
C ARG A 35 12.65 -3.63 -5.23
N PRO A 36 12.90 -3.79 -6.54
CA PRO A 36 13.59 -4.98 -7.04
C PRO A 36 14.96 -5.13 -6.36
N GLY A 37 15.29 -6.35 -5.94
CA GLY A 37 16.56 -6.67 -5.28
C GLY A 37 16.63 -6.35 -3.79
N THR A 38 15.58 -5.79 -3.19
CA THR A 38 15.53 -5.54 -1.74
C THR A 38 14.71 -6.62 -1.04
N ALA A 39 15.22 -7.11 0.08
CA ALA A 39 14.46 -7.86 1.06
C ALA A 39 13.83 -6.87 2.06
N VAL A 40 12.54 -7.01 2.32
CA VAL A 40 11.78 -6.19 3.27
C VAL A 40 10.92 -7.14 4.11
N GLU A 41 10.57 -6.77 5.32
CA GLU A 41 9.64 -7.55 6.14
C GLU A 41 8.20 -7.12 5.84
N ALA A 42 7.30 -8.04 5.53
CA ALA A 42 5.91 -7.72 5.19
C ALA A 42 4.91 -8.78 5.64
N ASP A 43 3.86 -8.34 6.32
CA ASP A 43 2.69 -9.17 6.64
C ASP A 43 1.65 -9.14 5.53
N VAL A 44 1.52 -7.98 4.89
CA VAL A 44 0.59 -7.73 3.79
C VAL A 44 1.34 -7.19 2.59
N LEU A 45 1.11 -7.81 1.44
CA LEU A 45 1.55 -7.32 0.14
C LEU A 45 0.38 -6.69 -0.59
N LEU A 46 0.49 -5.41 -0.94
CA LEU A 46 -0.50 -4.72 -1.75
C LEU A 46 -0.06 -4.73 -3.22
N CYS A 47 -0.92 -5.21 -4.10
CA CYS A 47 -0.62 -5.48 -5.50
C CYS A 47 -1.76 -4.97 -6.38
N PRO A 48 -1.50 -4.27 -7.50
CA PRO A 48 -2.54 -4.08 -8.51
C PRO A 48 -2.93 -5.42 -9.13
N ALA A 49 -4.16 -5.52 -9.63
CA ALA A 49 -4.68 -6.74 -10.25
C ALA A 49 -4.16 -7.02 -11.68
N ASP A 50 -3.09 -6.37 -12.10
CA ASP A 50 -2.48 -6.59 -13.42
C ASP A 50 -1.60 -7.85 -13.43
N ALA A 51 -1.49 -8.48 -14.60
CA ALA A 51 -0.78 -9.75 -14.77
C ALA A 51 0.72 -9.66 -14.41
N VAL A 52 1.37 -8.51 -14.59
CA VAL A 52 2.79 -8.32 -14.29
C VAL A 52 3.00 -8.28 -12.78
N SER A 53 2.17 -7.53 -12.07
CA SER A 53 2.24 -7.42 -10.61
C SER A 53 1.86 -8.74 -9.93
N LEU A 54 0.85 -9.45 -10.45
CA LEU A 54 0.51 -10.79 -9.97
C LEU A 54 1.66 -11.79 -10.16
N ARG A 55 2.34 -11.76 -11.31
CA ARG A 55 3.53 -12.61 -11.55
C ARG A 55 4.66 -12.26 -10.57
N ASN A 56 4.86 -10.98 -10.28
CA ASN A 56 5.84 -10.54 -9.29
C ASN A 56 5.45 -11.02 -7.88
N ALA A 57 4.18 -10.93 -7.50
CA ALA A 57 3.66 -11.42 -6.22
C ALA A 57 3.83 -12.95 -6.09
N ALA A 58 3.55 -13.70 -7.15
CA ALA A 58 3.76 -15.14 -7.18
C ALA A 58 5.24 -15.52 -6.98
N ALA A 59 6.17 -14.76 -7.58
CA ALA A 59 7.60 -14.98 -7.37
C ALA A 59 8.02 -14.76 -5.90
N LEU A 60 7.34 -13.88 -5.16
CA LEU A 60 7.56 -13.68 -3.72
C LEU A 60 7.03 -14.85 -2.89
N ALA A 61 5.90 -15.44 -3.30
CA ALA A 61 5.26 -16.58 -2.63
C ALA A 61 6.08 -17.89 -2.73
N CYS A 62 6.99 -17.98 -3.71
CA CYS A 62 7.85 -19.13 -3.93
C CYS A 62 9.07 -19.21 -2.99
N ALA A 63 9.24 -18.28 -2.04
CA ALA A 63 10.35 -18.33 -1.09
C ALA A 63 10.28 -19.60 -0.20
N PRO A 64 11.42 -20.30 0.02
CA PRO A 64 11.44 -21.58 0.72
C PRO A 64 11.12 -21.41 2.21
N SER A 65 10.08 -22.09 2.66
CA SER A 65 9.65 -22.31 4.06
C SER A 65 9.58 -21.09 4.98
N GLY A 66 8.36 -20.64 5.31
CA GLY A 66 8.14 -19.59 6.30
C GLY A 66 6.66 -19.19 6.39
N PRO A 67 6.31 -18.32 7.35
CA PRO A 67 5.02 -17.66 7.35
C PRO A 67 4.84 -16.90 6.03
N ARG A 68 3.68 -17.06 5.40
CA ARG A 68 3.41 -16.48 4.10
C ARG A 68 2.62 -15.19 4.28
N PRO A 69 2.97 -14.10 3.59
CA PRO A 69 2.19 -12.86 3.68
C PRO A 69 0.78 -13.06 3.12
N VAL A 70 -0.12 -12.15 3.50
CA VAL A 70 -1.43 -11.99 2.85
C VAL A 70 -1.25 -11.09 1.63
N LEU A 71 -1.81 -11.47 0.49
CA LEU A 71 -1.84 -10.62 -0.71
C LEU A 71 -3.17 -9.91 -0.81
N VAL A 72 -3.12 -8.60 -1.05
CA VAL A 72 -4.28 -7.76 -1.27
C VAL A 72 -4.21 -7.20 -2.68
N LEU A 73 -5.26 -7.46 -3.46
CA LEU A 73 -5.43 -6.97 -4.83
C LEU A 73 -6.13 -5.61 -4.76
N ALA A 74 -5.37 -4.55 -4.98
CA ALA A 74 -5.87 -3.19 -5.00
C ALA A 74 -6.59 -2.89 -6.31
N GLY A 75 -7.75 -2.24 -6.19
CA GLY A 75 -8.43 -1.62 -7.33
C GLY A 75 -9.32 -2.55 -8.13
N THR A 76 -9.66 -3.73 -7.60
CA THR A 76 -10.58 -4.66 -8.26
C THR A 76 -12.04 -4.24 -8.02
N PRO A 77 -12.87 -4.22 -9.07
CA PRO A 77 -14.32 -4.09 -8.89
C PRO A 77 -14.86 -5.40 -8.30
N GLY A 78 -15.15 -5.40 -7.00
CA GLY A 78 -15.72 -6.53 -6.29
C GLY A 78 -14.72 -7.61 -5.84
N PRO A 79 -15.22 -8.62 -5.12
CA PRO A 79 -14.42 -9.77 -4.69
C PRO A 79 -13.94 -10.57 -5.91
N PRO A 80 -12.74 -11.17 -5.87
CA PRO A 80 -12.26 -11.94 -7.00
C PRO A 80 -13.10 -13.21 -7.12
N VAL A 81 -13.69 -13.44 -8.30
CA VAL A 81 -14.56 -14.61 -8.59
C VAL A 81 -13.86 -15.95 -8.29
N ALA A 82 -12.52 -15.97 -8.35
CA ALA A 82 -11.69 -17.01 -7.78
C ALA A 82 -10.29 -16.45 -7.50
N PRO A 83 -9.58 -16.94 -6.47
CA PRO A 83 -8.17 -16.59 -6.29
C PRO A 83 -7.40 -17.03 -7.55
N PRO A 84 -6.59 -16.15 -8.16
CA PRO A 84 -5.81 -16.53 -9.32
C PRO A 84 -4.95 -17.75 -8.95
N ARG A 85 -5.15 -18.86 -9.67
CA ARG A 85 -4.40 -20.13 -9.47
C ARG A 85 -2.87 -19.92 -9.46
N ALA A 86 -2.40 -18.80 -10.02
CA ALA A 86 -1.01 -18.41 -10.11
C ALA A 86 -0.32 -18.07 -8.78
N VAL A 87 -1.03 -17.99 -7.64
CA VAL A 87 -0.42 -17.56 -6.38
C VAL A 87 -0.50 -18.63 -5.28
N HIS A 88 0.03 -19.81 -5.59
CA HIS A 88 0.31 -20.81 -4.58
C HIS A 88 1.37 -20.26 -3.61
N GLY A 89 1.12 -20.44 -2.31
CA GLY A 89 2.10 -20.08 -1.30
C GLY A 89 1.92 -18.71 -0.65
N LEU A 90 0.71 -18.17 -0.66
CA LEU A 90 0.29 -17.10 0.24
C LEU A 90 -0.64 -17.65 1.30
N THR A 91 -0.83 -16.91 2.39
CA THR A 91 -1.79 -17.32 3.42
C THR A 91 -3.23 -17.05 2.97
N ALA A 92 -3.47 -15.88 2.38
CA ALA A 92 -4.75 -15.51 1.81
C ALA A 92 -4.55 -14.54 0.64
N VAL A 93 -5.54 -14.47 -0.26
CA VAL A 93 -5.62 -13.50 -1.34
C VAL A 93 -6.97 -12.80 -1.25
N LEU A 94 -6.96 -11.48 -1.05
CA LEU A 94 -8.16 -10.68 -0.85
C LEU A 94 -8.23 -9.57 -1.89
N ALA A 95 -9.45 -9.16 -2.26
CA ALA A 95 -9.68 -7.97 -3.08
C ALA A 95 -9.95 -6.77 -2.17
N LEU A 96 -9.40 -5.61 -2.54
CA LEU A 96 -9.71 -4.36 -1.89
C LEU A 96 -10.36 -3.40 -2.89
N PRO A 97 -11.65 -3.05 -2.69
CA PRO A 97 -12.37 -2.12 -3.56
C PRO A 97 -11.64 -0.78 -3.70
N HIS A 98 -11.67 -0.20 -4.90
CA HIS A 98 -11.18 1.16 -5.11
C HIS A 98 -12.18 2.19 -4.60
N LEU A 99 -11.75 3.09 -3.73
CA LEU A 99 -12.55 4.24 -3.32
C LEU A 99 -12.15 5.48 -4.12
N ALA A 100 -12.84 5.70 -5.24
CA ALA A 100 -12.59 6.84 -6.13
C ALA A 100 -12.64 8.19 -5.39
N ARG A 101 -13.51 8.31 -4.37
CA ARG A 101 -13.66 9.51 -3.54
C ARG A 101 -12.43 9.91 -2.72
N TRP A 102 -11.49 9.00 -2.51
CA TRP A 102 -10.26 9.28 -1.78
C TRP A 102 -9.13 9.74 -2.71
N THR A 103 -9.28 9.55 -4.02
CA THR A 103 -8.29 10.00 -5.00
C THR A 103 -8.25 11.53 -5.01
N GLY A 104 -7.07 12.10 -4.74
CA GLY A 104 -6.86 13.55 -4.74
C GLY A 104 -7.31 14.30 -3.49
N ARG A 105 -7.88 13.62 -2.48
CA ARG A 105 -8.24 14.24 -1.19
C ARG A 105 -7.06 14.29 -0.24
N ALA A 106 -6.82 15.45 0.37
CA ALA A 106 -5.75 15.65 1.34
C ALA A 106 -5.94 14.82 2.64
N ASP A 107 -7.19 14.56 3.03
CA ASP A 107 -7.57 13.87 4.27
C ASP A 107 -7.77 12.35 4.09
N ALA A 108 -7.46 11.78 2.92
CA ALA A 108 -7.75 10.39 2.59
C ALA A 108 -7.23 9.38 3.63
N ARG A 109 -6.04 9.62 4.21
CA ARG A 109 -5.47 8.77 5.27
C ARG A 109 -6.24 8.85 6.59
N GLY A 110 -6.66 10.06 6.99
CA GLY A 110 -7.45 10.26 8.20
C GLY A 110 -8.82 9.63 8.09
N SER A 111 -9.48 9.86 6.95
CA SER A 111 -10.74 9.20 6.58
C SER A 111 -10.62 7.67 6.60
N ALA A 112 -9.55 7.11 6.01
CA ALA A 112 -9.32 5.68 5.97
C ALA A 112 -9.10 5.07 7.37
N GLY A 113 -8.31 5.73 8.22
CA GLY A 113 -8.08 5.32 9.62
C GLY A 113 -9.32 5.29 10.49
N ALA A 114 -10.37 6.03 10.11
CA ALA A 114 -11.62 6.08 10.85
C ALA A 114 -12.65 5.03 10.39
N VAL A 115 -12.49 4.42 9.20
CA VAL A 115 -13.54 3.57 8.58
C VAL A 115 -14.01 2.45 9.50
N LEU A 116 -13.09 1.77 10.18
CA LEU A 116 -13.44 0.64 11.06
C LEU A 116 -14.07 1.07 12.40
N ALA A 117 -14.04 2.37 12.73
CA ALA A 117 -14.66 2.89 13.94
C ALA A 117 -16.17 3.13 13.80
N PHE A 118 -16.72 3.10 12.58
CA PHE A 118 -18.13 3.33 12.31
C PHE A 118 -18.89 2.03 12.02
N PRO A 119 -20.17 1.92 12.45
CA PRO A 119 -21.04 0.82 12.07
C PRO A 119 -21.27 0.79 10.55
N PRO A 120 -21.34 -0.39 9.91
CA PRO A 120 -21.44 -0.50 8.46
C PRO A 120 -22.73 0.12 7.89
N GLU A 121 -23.80 0.20 8.68
CA GLU A 121 -25.09 0.79 8.30
C GLU A 121 -25.02 2.33 8.15
N THR A 122 -24.01 2.94 8.76
CA THR A 122 -23.78 4.41 8.71
C THR A 122 -22.82 4.81 7.59
N LEU A 123 -22.16 3.84 6.96
CA LEU A 123 -21.17 4.10 5.92
C LEU A 123 -21.85 4.22 4.54
N PRO A 124 -21.38 5.13 3.67
CA PRO A 124 -21.73 5.09 2.25
C PRO A 124 -21.41 3.71 1.66
N GLY A 125 -22.23 3.21 0.72
CA GLY A 125 -22.15 1.82 0.26
C GLY A 125 -20.78 1.39 -0.31
N ASP A 126 -20.04 2.31 -0.95
CA ASP A 126 -18.67 2.08 -1.40
C ASP A 126 -17.70 1.93 -0.21
N VAL A 127 -17.80 2.82 0.78
CA VAL A 127 -17.00 2.78 2.02
C VAL A 127 -17.34 1.56 2.87
N ALA A 128 -18.62 1.14 2.92
CA ALA A 128 -19.06 -0.07 3.59
C ALA A 128 -18.43 -1.32 2.96
N SER A 129 -18.38 -1.37 1.62
CA SER A 129 -17.72 -2.46 0.88
C SER A 129 -16.21 -2.50 1.17
N TYR A 130 -15.56 -1.34 1.24
CA TYR A 130 -14.16 -1.24 1.65
C TYR A 130 -13.95 -1.70 3.10
N ALA A 131 -14.84 -1.29 4.02
CA ALA A 131 -14.80 -1.70 5.42
C ALA A 131 -14.96 -3.21 5.60
N ALA A 132 -15.84 -3.85 4.82
CA ALA A 132 -16.00 -5.30 4.81
C ALA A 132 -14.69 -6.00 4.40
N ALA A 133 -14.08 -5.57 3.29
CA ALA A 133 -12.80 -6.11 2.84
C ALA A 133 -11.66 -5.91 3.87
N LEU A 134 -11.67 -4.81 4.63
CA LEU A 134 -10.73 -4.61 5.73
C LEU A 134 -10.95 -5.59 6.88
N ARG A 135 -12.21 -5.94 7.21
CA ARG A 135 -12.52 -6.92 8.25
C ARG A 135 -12.05 -8.31 7.83
N ASP A 136 -12.29 -8.71 6.59
CA ASP A 136 -11.79 -9.98 6.04
C ASP A 136 -10.26 -10.05 6.09
N LEU A 137 -9.58 -8.93 5.86
CA LEU A 137 -8.11 -8.83 5.98
C LEU A 137 -7.63 -8.95 7.43
N VAL A 138 -8.34 -8.34 8.39
CA VAL A 138 -8.02 -8.48 9.82
C VAL A 138 -8.23 -9.92 10.28
N GLU A 139 -9.28 -10.58 9.82
CA GLU A 139 -9.56 -12.00 10.10
C GLU A 139 -8.42 -12.88 9.56
N ALA A 140 -8.07 -12.74 8.28
CA ALA A 140 -6.97 -13.48 7.66
C ALA A 140 -5.61 -13.26 8.38
N LEU A 141 -5.32 -12.03 8.81
CA LEU A 141 -4.11 -11.73 9.58
C LEU A 141 -4.12 -12.35 10.99
N THR A 142 -5.29 -12.46 11.60
CA THR A 142 -5.45 -13.05 12.93
C THR A 142 -5.35 -14.57 12.87
N GLU A 143 -6.03 -15.20 11.92
CA GLU A 143 -6.04 -16.65 11.70
C GLU A 143 -4.68 -17.19 11.27
N SER A 144 -3.96 -16.46 10.42
CA SER A 144 -2.60 -16.82 9.99
C SER A 144 -1.58 -16.87 11.14
N GLY A 145 -1.92 -16.31 12.30
CA GLY A 145 -1.01 -16.15 13.43
C GLY A 145 0.16 -15.21 13.10
N LEU A 146 0.11 -14.50 11.97
CA LEU A 146 1.16 -13.58 11.56
C LEU A 146 1.41 -12.61 12.69
N LEU A 147 0.38 -11.92 13.19
CA LEU A 147 0.48 -10.86 14.20
C LEU A 147 1.02 -11.28 15.58
N ARG A 148 1.04 -12.59 15.88
CA ARG A 148 1.58 -13.14 17.15
C ARG A 148 3.11 -13.26 17.14
N ARG A 149 3.73 -13.15 15.95
CA ARG A 149 5.19 -13.23 15.79
C ARG A 149 5.87 -11.93 16.21
N ARG A 150 7.13 -12.02 16.65
CA ARG A 150 7.95 -10.84 16.96
C ARG A 150 8.41 -10.11 15.69
N THR A 151 8.72 -10.87 14.64
CA THR A 151 9.27 -10.34 13.39
C THR A 151 8.34 -10.71 12.23
N PRO A 152 8.00 -9.77 11.33
CA PRO A 152 7.26 -10.06 10.12
C PRO A 152 8.04 -10.97 9.14
N PRO A 153 7.37 -11.64 8.19
CA PRO A 153 8.02 -12.46 7.18
C PRO A 153 8.95 -11.64 6.28
N PRO A 154 10.18 -12.11 6.00
CA PRO A 154 11.00 -11.49 4.97
C PRO A 154 10.44 -11.80 3.57
N VAL A 155 10.28 -10.77 2.75
CA VAL A 155 9.87 -10.81 1.35
C VAL A 155 10.96 -10.18 0.47
N SER A 156 11.37 -10.89 -0.58
CA SER A 156 12.51 -10.48 -1.42
C SER A 156 12.10 -10.39 -2.87
N ARG A 157 12.09 -9.19 -3.46
CA ARG A 157 11.73 -9.05 -4.88
C ARG A 157 12.90 -9.47 -5.77
N PRO A 158 12.76 -10.46 -6.65
CA PRO A 158 13.84 -10.87 -7.54
C PRO A 158 14.24 -9.72 -8.48
N VAL A 159 15.55 -9.58 -8.71
CA VAL A 159 16.08 -8.64 -9.70
C VAL A 159 15.77 -9.19 -11.09
N ALA A 160 15.02 -8.45 -11.91
CA ALA A 160 14.62 -8.86 -13.26
C ALA A 160 15.81 -9.27 -14.16
N GLY A 161 17.02 -8.79 -13.86
CA GLY A 161 18.25 -9.12 -14.57
C GLY A 161 18.75 -10.56 -14.42
N GLY A 162 18.30 -11.32 -13.40
CA GLY A 162 18.73 -12.70 -13.19
C GLY A 162 18.18 -13.68 -14.23
N LEU A 163 16.97 -13.43 -14.74
CA LEU A 163 16.31 -14.32 -15.70
C LEU A 163 16.91 -14.26 -17.11
N ARG A 164 17.60 -13.17 -17.47
CA ARG A 164 18.28 -13.08 -18.79
C ARG A 164 19.56 -13.91 -18.85
N ARG A 165 20.15 -14.27 -17.70
CA ARG A 165 21.43 -15.00 -17.68
C ARG A 165 21.27 -16.50 -17.97
N GLY A 166 20.05 -17.04 -17.88
CA GLY A 166 19.71 -18.42 -18.28
C GLY A 166 19.11 -18.57 -19.69
N LEU A 167 18.77 -17.46 -20.35
CA LEU A 167 18.29 -17.43 -21.74
C LEU A 167 19.35 -16.96 -22.74
N GLN A 168 20.59 -16.74 -22.29
CA GLN A 168 21.73 -16.73 -23.21
C GLN A 168 21.75 -18.12 -23.89
N PRO A 169 21.61 -18.20 -25.22
CA PRO A 169 21.88 -19.44 -25.94
C PRO A 169 23.24 -19.91 -25.48
N SER A 170 23.32 -21.13 -24.96
CA SER A 170 24.61 -21.75 -24.70
C SER A 170 25.37 -21.74 -26.03
N ALA A 171 26.30 -20.79 -26.17
CA ALA A 171 27.21 -20.77 -27.30
C ALA A 171 27.96 -22.09 -27.20
N ARG A 172 27.60 -23.01 -28.09
CA ARG A 172 28.18 -24.33 -28.21
C ARG A 172 29.71 -24.16 -28.19
N PRO A 173 30.44 -24.77 -27.25
CA PRO A 173 31.88 -24.59 -27.19
C PRO A 173 32.49 -25.24 -28.43
N VAL A 174 32.86 -24.42 -29.41
CA VAL A 174 33.80 -24.82 -30.45
C VAL A 174 35.16 -24.81 -29.78
N ALA A 175 35.70 -26.00 -29.53
CA ALA A 175 37.06 -26.16 -29.07
C ALA A 175 38.02 -25.62 -30.13
N CYS A 176 38.74 -24.54 -29.78
CA CYS A 176 40.04 -24.28 -30.36
C CYS A 176 41.02 -24.13 -29.20
N SER A 177 41.91 -25.10 -29.11
CA SER A 177 43.14 -25.07 -28.34
C SER A 177 43.91 -23.78 -28.62
N SER A 178 44.54 -23.21 -27.59
CA SER A 178 45.97 -22.87 -27.55
C SER A 178 46.28 -21.68 -26.62
N THR A 179 47.14 -21.97 -25.64
CA THR A 179 48.33 -21.18 -25.26
C THR A 179 48.17 -19.90 -24.44
N SER A 180 48.49 -20.05 -23.15
CA SER A 180 49.35 -19.21 -22.28
C SER A 180 49.54 -17.73 -22.62
N SER A 181 49.25 -16.85 -21.65
CA SER A 181 50.24 -15.91 -21.07
C SER A 181 49.66 -15.13 -19.87
N SER A 182 50.43 -15.12 -18.79
CA SER A 182 50.24 -14.27 -17.60
C SER A 182 50.37 -12.79 -17.93
N THR A 183 49.67 -11.91 -17.18
CA THR A 183 50.19 -10.61 -16.67
C THR A 183 49.15 -9.98 -15.73
N THR A 184 49.57 -9.66 -14.50
CA THR A 184 48.94 -8.70 -13.56
C THR A 184 49.62 -7.34 -13.75
N PRO A 185 48.93 -6.20 -13.54
CA PRO A 185 48.96 -5.50 -12.22
C PRO A 185 47.62 -4.84 -11.85
N SER A 186 47.18 -4.83 -10.59
CA SER A 186 47.51 -3.85 -9.52
C SER A 186 47.27 -2.38 -9.91
N THR A 187 46.14 -1.80 -9.46
CA THR A 187 45.92 -0.35 -9.37
C THR A 187 45.12 -0.02 -8.10
N ALA A 188 45.63 0.97 -7.37
CA ALA A 188 45.30 1.38 -6.01
C ALA A 188 43.91 2.01 -5.83
N ALA A 189 43.35 1.83 -4.64
CA ALA A 189 42.13 2.47 -4.16
C ALA A 189 42.44 3.74 -3.36
N THR A 190 41.77 4.84 -3.71
CA THR A 190 41.82 6.13 -3.02
C THR A 190 40.74 6.21 -1.93
N PRO A 191 41.03 6.70 -0.72
CA PRO A 191 40.01 6.89 0.31
C PRO A 191 39.22 8.19 0.09
N ILE A 192 37.88 8.09 0.12
CA ILE A 192 36.96 9.24 0.09
C ILE A 192 36.67 9.68 1.54
N VAL A 193 37.01 10.93 1.85
CA VAL A 193 36.71 11.62 3.10
C VAL A 193 35.24 12.09 3.07
N THR A 194 34.44 11.70 4.07
CA THR A 194 33.04 12.11 4.21
C THR A 194 32.91 13.14 5.34
N PRO A 195 32.26 14.30 5.12
CA PRO A 195 32.06 15.31 6.17
C PRO A 195 30.90 14.95 7.13
N PRO A 196 30.91 15.47 8.38
CA PRO A 196 29.86 15.22 9.36
C PRO A 196 28.57 16.01 9.07
N LEU A 197 27.43 15.33 9.18
CA LEU A 197 26.08 15.88 9.06
C LEU A 197 25.61 16.44 10.40
N THR A 198 25.50 17.75 10.50
CA THR A 198 24.88 18.47 11.63
C THR A 198 23.39 18.20 11.67
N ARG A 199 22.91 17.59 12.76
CA ARG A 199 21.49 17.24 12.96
C ARG A 199 20.74 18.41 13.60
N PRO A 200 19.63 18.91 13.01
CA PRO A 200 18.84 19.97 13.62
C PRO A 200 18.03 19.47 14.83
N PRO A 201 17.70 20.36 15.79
CA PRO A 201 16.95 20.02 16.99
C PRO A 201 15.50 19.64 16.67
N LEU A 202 15.00 18.64 17.40
CA LEU A 202 13.63 18.14 17.33
C LEU A 202 12.69 19.10 18.06
N THR A 203 11.83 19.78 17.32
CA THR A 203 10.71 20.53 17.87
C THR A 203 9.60 19.53 18.28
N PRO A 204 9.03 19.61 19.51
CA PRO A 204 7.96 18.72 19.93
C PRO A 204 6.69 19.00 19.12
N ALA A 205 6.17 17.95 18.46
CA ALA A 205 4.94 18.01 17.69
C ALA A 205 3.73 18.16 18.63
N ARG A 206 2.97 19.25 18.46
CA ARG A 206 1.65 19.41 19.07
C ARG A 206 0.73 18.30 18.57
N THR A 207 0.13 17.55 19.49
CA THR A 207 -0.93 16.59 19.20
C THR A 207 -2.21 17.37 18.88
N THR A 208 -2.41 17.69 17.60
CA THR A 208 -3.70 18.19 17.12
C THR A 208 -4.64 17.01 17.00
N THR A 209 -5.74 17.04 17.76
CA THR A 209 -6.90 16.15 17.59
C THR A 209 -7.36 16.21 16.14
N ALA A 210 -7.32 15.08 15.44
CA ALA A 210 -7.71 15.03 14.04
C ALA A 210 -9.20 15.37 13.91
N PRO A 211 -9.58 16.31 13.02
CA PRO A 211 -10.98 16.61 12.77
C PRO A 211 -11.69 15.34 12.28
N ALA A 212 -12.94 15.15 12.71
CA ALA A 212 -13.76 14.06 12.24
C ALA A 212 -13.88 14.11 10.70
N PRO A 213 -13.88 12.96 10.01
CA PRO A 213 -13.83 12.95 8.56
C PRO A 213 -15.12 13.55 7.99
N ALA A 214 -15.01 14.28 6.88
CA ALA A 214 -16.10 15.06 6.28
C ALA A 214 -17.31 14.23 5.76
N TRP A 215 -17.23 12.90 5.84
CA TRP A 215 -18.36 12.00 5.57
C TRP A 215 -19.07 11.54 6.84
N ALA A 216 -18.45 11.68 8.02
CA ALA A 216 -19.05 11.35 9.31
C ALA A 216 -20.02 12.44 9.78
N PHE A 217 -19.88 13.65 9.23
CA PHE A 217 -20.84 14.73 9.40
C PHE A 217 -21.19 15.23 8.00
N PRO A 218 -22.42 15.04 7.50
CA PRO A 218 -22.88 15.88 6.41
C PRO A 218 -22.61 17.31 6.88
N GLY A 219 -21.78 18.05 6.15
CA GLY A 219 -21.59 19.46 6.46
C GLY A 219 -22.96 20.12 6.60
N PRO A 220 -23.14 21.09 7.52
CA PRO A 220 -24.41 21.79 7.62
C PRO A 220 -24.79 22.21 6.21
N GLU A 221 -25.87 21.61 5.71
CA GLU A 221 -26.49 22.00 4.46
C GLU A 221 -26.65 23.52 4.59
N PRO A 222 -26.11 24.34 3.67
CA PRO A 222 -26.37 25.76 3.74
C PRO A 222 -27.89 25.88 3.70
N ASP A 223 -28.49 26.33 4.81
CA ASP A 223 -29.92 26.57 4.88
C ASP A 223 -30.29 27.35 3.62
N ASP A 224 -31.03 26.71 2.71
CA ASP A 224 -31.57 27.31 1.49
C ASP A 224 -32.77 28.21 1.85
N ASP A 225 -32.67 28.89 3.00
CA ASP A 225 -33.48 30.02 3.45
C ASP A 225 -32.87 31.34 2.95
N THR A 226 -32.22 31.31 1.78
CA THR A 226 -31.93 32.53 1.03
C THR A 226 -33.21 32.99 0.35
N LEU A 227 -34.08 33.58 1.17
CA LEU A 227 -34.77 34.83 0.92
C LEU A 227 -35.30 34.98 -0.51
N GLU A 228 -36.55 34.61 -0.66
CA GLU A 228 -37.50 35.20 -1.60
C GLU A 228 -37.59 36.73 -1.34
N ALA A 229 -36.55 37.48 -1.70
CA ALA A 229 -36.58 38.92 -1.77
C ALA A 229 -37.41 39.29 -3.01
N GLY A 230 -38.73 39.32 -2.84
CA GLY A 230 -39.66 39.84 -3.83
C GLY A 230 -39.24 41.24 -4.29
N PRO A 231 -39.41 41.57 -5.57
CA PRO A 231 -39.01 42.87 -6.11
C PRO A 231 -39.74 44.01 -5.37
N PRO A 232 -39.06 45.15 -5.10
CA PRO A 232 -39.70 46.28 -4.43
C PRO A 232 -40.83 46.85 -5.28
N PRO A 233 -41.96 47.29 -4.67
CA PRO A 233 -43.07 47.89 -5.40
C PRO A 233 -42.64 49.21 -6.07
N LEU A 234 -43.02 49.39 -7.33
CA LEU A 234 -42.79 50.60 -8.10
C LEU A 234 -43.56 51.79 -7.49
N PRO A 235 -42.96 52.99 -7.38
CA PRO A 235 -43.67 54.17 -6.90
C PRO A 235 -44.73 54.60 -7.92
N ALA A 236 -45.98 54.72 -7.47
CA ALA A 236 -47.08 55.27 -8.24
C ALA A 236 -46.79 56.74 -8.57
N GLY A 237 -46.46 57.00 -9.85
CA GLY A 237 -46.32 58.34 -10.40
C GLY A 237 -47.64 59.09 -10.30
N ARG A 238 -47.63 60.16 -9.52
CA ARG A 238 -48.72 61.10 -9.30
C ARG A 238 -48.90 61.96 -10.55
N ALA A 239 -50.08 61.92 -11.15
CA ALA A 239 -50.47 62.84 -12.21
C ALA A 239 -50.51 64.28 -11.68
N GLY A 240 -49.93 65.19 -12.46
CA GLY A 240 -50.01 66.64 -12.31
C GLY A 240 -49.80 67.28 -13.68
#